data_AF-A0A6A0BDW6-F1
#
_entry.id   AF-A0A6A0BDW6-F1
#
_cell.length_a   1.000
_cell.length_b   1.000
_cell.length_c   1.000
_cell.angle_alpha   90.00
_cell.angle_beta   90.00
_cell.angle_gamma   90.00
#
_symmetry.space_group_name_H-M   'P 1'
#
loop_
_entity.id
_entity.type
_entity.pdbx_description
1 polymer ?
#
loop_
_entity_poly.entity_id
_entity_poly.type
_entity_poly.pdbx_seq_one_letter_code
_entity_poly.pdbx_strand_id
1 'polypeptide(L)'
;MEQDFYKERLIARGIEVVIPENEQRELINSVIFDELCLGEIRPESQQQFLKIFSDLYDVGTQGVILGCTEIGMLVKQTETTIPLFDTTEIHAKALALLAIV
;
A
#
# COMPACT_ATOMS: atom_id res chain seq x y z
N MET A 1 5.42 5.07 6.62
CA MET A 1 5.31 5.96 5.44
C MET A 1 6.28 7.15 5.51
N GLU A 2 6.46 7.78 6.68
CA GLU A 2 7.19 9.06 6.80
C GLU A 2 8.70 8.93 6.80
N GLN A 3 9.23 7.84 7.37
CA GLN A 3 10.67 7.61 7.45
C GLN A 3 11.29 7.30 6.09
N ASP A 4 12.57 7.62 5.95
CA ASP A 4 13.25 7.65 4.64
C ASP A 4 13.71 6.28 4.15
N PHE A 5 13.97 5.33 5.04
CA PHE A 5 14.61 4.04 4.73
C PHE A 5 13.98 3.24 3.57
N TYR A 6 12.65 3.35 3.39
CA TYR A 6 11.93 2.66 2.32
C TYR A 6 11.84 3.53 1.07
N LYS A 7 11.48 4.80 1.23
CA LYS A 7 11.30 5.76 0.13
C LYS A 7 12.60 6.01 -0.62
N GLU A 8 13.69 6.27 0.11
CA GLU A 8 15.00 6.56 -0.50
C GLU A 8 15.50 5.42 -1.37
N ARG A 9 15.22 4.17 -1.00
CA ARG A 9 15.60 3.00 -1.81
C ARG A 9 14.84 2.91 -3.12
N LEU A 10 13.59 3.38 -3.16
CA LEU A 10 12.80 3.45 -4.39
C LEU A 10 13.24 4.63 -5.25
N ILE A 11 13.44 5.80 -4.63
CA ILE A 11 13.93 7.02 -5.29
C ILE A 11 15.30 6.79 -5.93
N ALA A 12 16.22 6.13 -5.23
CA ALA A 12 17.53 5.77 -5.76
C ALA A 12 17.47 4.82 -6.98
N ARG A 13 16.33 4.15 -7.21
CA ARG A 13 16.06 3.33 -8.40
C ARG A 13 15.24 4.07 -9.46
N GLY A 14 15.07 5.38 -9.33
CA GLY A 14 14.35 6.22 -10.30
C GLY A 14 12.83 6.17 -10.16
N ILE A 15 12.30 5.69 -9.03
CA ILE A 15 10.86 5.68 -8.75
C ILE A 15 10.52 6.92 -7.92
N GLU A 16 9.68 7.81 -8.47
CA GLU A 16 9.11 8.91 -7.71
C GLU A 16 8.11 8.36 -6.68
N VAL A 17 8.21 8.83 -5.43
CA VAL A 17 7.36 8.34 -4.34
C VAL A 17 6.51 9.48 -3.80
N VAL A 18 5.20 9.32 -3.93
CA VAL A 18 4.19 10.18 -3.31
C VAL A 18 3.61 9.45 -2.10
N ILE A 19 3.35 10.20 -1.02
CA ILE A 19 2.67 9.68 0.17
C ILE A 19 1.36 10.46 0.40
N PRO A 20 0.34 9.86 1.05
CA PRO A 20 -0.89 10.56 1.40
C PRO A 20 -0.64 11.79 2.28
N GLU A 21 -1.60 12.70 2.31
CA GLU A 21 -1.59 13.85 3.23
C GLU A 21 -1.70 13.41 4.69
N ASN A 22 -1.38 14.30 5.63
CA ASN A 22 -1.27 13.95 7.06
C ASN A 22 -2.55 13.27 7.61
N GLU A 23 -3.73 13.84 7.36
CA GLU A 23 -5.01 13.26 7.83
C GLU A 23 -5.26 11.86 7.26
N GLN A 24 -4.93 11.65 5.99
CA GLN A 24 -5.04 10.34 5.34
C GLN A 24 -4.05 9.34 5.94
N ARG A 25 -2.84 9.76 6.29
CA ARG A 25 -1.84 8.89 6.94
C ARG A 25 -2.26 8.49 8.35
N GLU A 26 -2.84 9.41 9.12
CA GLU A 26 -3.39 9.12 10.44
C GLU A 26 -4.53 8.11 10.36
N LEU A 27 -5.45 8.29 9.40
CA LEU A 27 -6.52 7.35 9.13
C LEU A 27 -5.98 5.96 8.76
N ILE A 28 -5.06 5.88 7.80
CA ILE A 28 -4.43 4.62 7.38
C ILE A 28 -3.80 3.92 8.59
N ASN A 29 -3.06 4.66 9.41
CA ASN A 29 -2.39 4.10 10.59
C ASN A 29 -3.40 3.57 11.63
N SER A 30 -4.46 4.33 11.93
CA SER A 30 -5.51 3.89 12.84
C SER A 30 -6.22 2.64 12.31
N VAL A 31 -6.61 2.61 11.04
CA VAL A 31 -7.24 1.43 10.43
C VAL A 31 -6.32 0.19 10.53
N ILE A 32 -5.02 0.35 10.26
CA ILE A 32 -4.07 -0.78 10.37
C ILE A 32 -4.06 -1.34 11.79
N PHE A 33 -3.86 -0.51 12.81
CA PHE A 33 -3.66 -0.99 14.18
C PHE A 33 -4.95 -1.31 14.92
N ASP A 34 -5.99 -0.50 14.73
CA ASP A 34 -7.24 -0.58 15.49
C ASP A 34 -8.26 -1.52 14.83
N GLU A 35 -8.04 -1.93 13.57
CA GLU A 35 -8.94 -2.84 12.84
C GLU A 35 -8.19 -4.04 12.25
N LEU A 36 -7.27 -3.81 11.30
CA LEU A 36 -6.69 -4.89 10.51
C LEU A 36 -5.82 -5.83 11.34
N CYS A 37 -5.00 -5.31 12.25
CA CYS A 37 -4.22 -6.12 13.19
C CYS A 37 -5.09 -6.91 14.18
N LEU A 38 -6.36 -6.53 14.35
CA LEU A 38 -7.35 -7.27 15.14
C LEU A 38 -8.17 -8.25 14.30
N GLY A 39 -7.89 -8.33 12.98
CA GLY A 39 -8.63 -9.17 12.03
C GLY A 39 -9.99 -8.61 11.63
N GLU A 40 -10.25 -7.32 11.93
CA GLU A 40 -11.49 -6.65 11.55
C GLU A 40 -11.36 -6.01 10.17
N ILE A 41 -12.29 -6.34 9.26
CA ILE A 41 -12.36 -5.75 7.92
C ILE A 41 -13.67 -4.98 7.81
N ARG A 42 -13.57 -3.65 7.71
CA ARG A 42 -14.74 -2.77 7.65
C ARG A 42 -14.92 -2.18 6.24
N PRO A 43 -16.12 -2.28 5.64
CA PRO A 43 -16.40 -1.69 4.33
C PRO A 43 -16.13 -0.18 4.26
N GLU A 44 -16.36 0.54 5.36
CA GLU A 44 -16.11 1.98 5.44
C GLU A 44 -14.62 2.27 5.28
N SER A 45 -13.76 1.53 6.01
CA SER A 45 -12.30 1.64 5.91
C SER A 45 -11.81 1.30 4.51
N GLN A 46 -12.37 0.27 3.88
CA GLN A 46 -12.06 -0.07 2.49
C GLN A 46 -12.39 1.10 1.54
N GLN A 47 -13.56 1.72 1.67
CA GLN A 47 -13.95 2.87 0.85
C GLN A 47 -13.02 4.06 1.06
N GLN A 48 -12.58 4.31 2.29
CA GLN A 48 -11.61 5.38 2.56
C GLN A 48 -10.26 5.10 1.89
N PHE A 49 -9.77 3.86 1.93
CA PHE A 49 -8.53 3.48 1.23
C PHE A 49 -8.66 3.65 -0.28
N LEU A 50 -9.76 3.20 -0.89
CA LEU A 50 -10.02 3.38 -2.32
C LEU A 50 -10.08 4.86 -2.71
N LYS A 51 -10.67 5.71 -1.86
CA LYS A 51 -10.68 7.16 -2.06
C LYS A 51 -9.26 7.73 -2.01
N ILE A 52 -8.45 7.38 -1.02
CA ILE A 52 -7.06 7.83 -0.93
C ILE A 52 -6.27 7.39 -2.17
N PHE A 53 -6.50 6.17 -2.67
CA PHE A 53 -5.84 5.71 -3.90
C PHE A 53 -6.25 6.54 -5.12
N SER A 54 -7.54 6.89 -5.23
CA SER A 54 -8.02 7.79 -6.27
C SER A 54 -7.40 9.18 -6.17
N ASP A 55 -7.36 9.77 -4.98
CA ASP A 55 -6.78 11.10 -4.75
C ASP A 55 -5.28 11.11 -5.15
N LEU A 56 -4.55 10.04 -4.82
CA LEU A 56 -3.15 9.86 -5.24
C LEU A 56 -3.02 9.65 -6.75
N TYR A 57 -3.96 8.96 -7.38
CA TYR A 57 -3.95 8.73 -8.83
C TYR A 57 -4.18 10.03 -9.60
N ASP A 58 -5.07 10.89 -9.11
CA ASP A 58 -5.40 12.18 -9.73
C ASP A 58 -4.21 13.16 -9.74
N VAL A 59 -3.25 13.00 -8.82
CA VAL A 59 -1.98 13.75 -8.82
C VAL A 59 -0.87 13.09 -9.64
N GLY A 60 -1.18 12.02 -10.38
CA GLY A 60 -0.30 11.39 -11.37
C GLY A 60 0.42 10.13 -10.90
N THR A 61 0.06 9.55 -9.75
CA THR A 61 0.64 8.25 -9.36
C THR A 61 0.18 7.14 -10.30
N GLN A 62 1.08 6.23 -10.63
CA GLN A 62 0.83 5.18 -11.62
C GLN A 62 0.53 3.81 -11.00
N GLY A 63 0.60 3.73 -9.67
CA GLY A 63 0.33 2.53 -8.90
C GLY A 63 0.57 2.76 -7.42
N VAL A 64 0.07 1.84 -6.60
CA VAL A 64 0.10 1.93 -5.13
C VAL A 64 0.87 0.76 -4.56
N ILE A 65 1.85 1.05 -3.70
CA ILE A 65 2.58 0.03 -2.95
C ILE A 65 1.80 -0.29 -1.67
N LEU A 66 1.41 -1.55 -1.50
CA LEU A 66 0.84 -2.03 -0.23
C LEU A 66 2.01 -2.31 0.73
N GLY A 67 2.41 -1.26 1.44
CA GLY A 67 3.62 -1.25 2.28
C GLY A 67 3.47 -1.94 3.65
N CYS A 68 2.25 -2.32 4.03
CA CYS A 68 1.95 -3.11 5.23
C CYS A 68 1.19 -4.35 4.79
N THR A 69 1.54 -5.52 5.33
CA THR A 69 1.01 -6.81 4.86
C THR A 69 -0.51 -6.92 5.00
N GLU A 70 -1.05 -6.24 6.00
CA GLU A 70 -2.44 -6.19 6.40
C GLU A 70 -3.30 -5.42 5.39
N ILE A 71 -2.74 -4.46 4.65
CA ILE A 71 -3.51 -3.67 3.67
C ILE A 71 -4.02 -4.57 2.54
N GLY A 72 -3.26 -5.60 2.16
CA GLY A 72 -3.68 -6.59 1.16
C GLY A 72 -4.88 -7.44 1.62
N MET A 73 -5.21 -7.45 2.92
CA MET A 73 -6.43 -8.07 3.44
C MET A 73 -7.67 -7.18 3.23
N LEU A 74 -7.49 -5.85 3.25
CA LEU A 74 -8.56 -4.87 3.11
C LEU A 74 -8.91 -4.55 1.66
N VAL A 75 -7.89 -4.39 0.81
CA VAL A 75 -8.06 -3.97 -0.59
C VAL A 75 -7.40 -4.96 -1.55
N LYS A 76 -8.13 -5.33 -2.60
CA LYS A 76 -7.72 -6.24 -3.67
C LYS A 76 -7.70 -5.55 -5.02
N GLN A 77 -6.90 -6.09 -5.94
CA GLN A 77 -6.81 -5.56 -7.31
C GLN A 77 -8.16 -5.53 -8.05
N THR A 78 -9.13 -6.36 -7.67
CA THR A 78 -10.47 -6.37 -8.29
C THR A 78 -11.34 -5.16 -7.92
N GLU A 79 -10.94 -4.38 -6.92
CA GLU A 79 -11.72 -3.26 -6.38
C GLU A 79 -11.26 -1.91 -6.92
N THR A 80 -10.16 -1.87 -7.68
CA THR A 80 -9.61 -0.66 -8.27
C THR A 80 -8.93 -0.95 -9.60
N THR A 81 -8.96 0.02 -10.51
CA THR A 81 -8.22 -0.02 -11.77
C THR A 81 -6.76 0.40 -11.60
N ILE A 82 -6.41 0.97 -10.45
CA ILE A 82 -5.04 1.39 -10.13
C ILE A 82 -4.21 0.14 -9.84
N PRO A 83 -3.02 -0.02 -10.45
CA PRO A 83 -2.15 -1.16 -10.15
C PRO A 83 -1.72 -1.18 -8.68
N LEU A 84 -1.97 -2.32 -8.02
CA LEU A 84 -1.54 -2.56 -6.64
C LEU A 84 -0.30 -3.45 -6.61
N PHE A 85 0.68 -3.08 -5.80
CA PHE A 85 1.92 -3.82 -5.60
C PHE A 85 1.97 -4.33 -4.16
N ASP A 86 1.51 -5.56 -3.94
CA ASP A 86 1.65 -6.25 -2.66
C ASP A 86 3.12 -6.60 -2.41
N THR A 87 3.74 -5.89 -1.48
CA THR A 87 5.16 -6.05 -1.18
C THR A 87 5.50 -7.43 -0.63
N THR A 88 4.57 -8.04 0.10
CA THR A 88 4.75 -9.37 0.70
C THR A 88 4.69 -10.43 -0.38
N GLU A 89 3.70 -10.36 -1.26
CA GLU A 89 3.54 -11.30 -2.37
C GLU A 89 4.72 -11.23 -3.33
N ILE A 90 5.12 -10.00 -3.71
CA ILE A 90 6.29 -9.78 -4.59
C ILE A 90 7.55 -10.34 -3.94
N HIS A 91 7.77 -10.07 -2.65
CA HIS A 91 8.95 -10.55 -1.94
C HIS A 91 8.97 -12.08 -1.83
N ALA A 92 7.85 -12.71 -1.48
CA ALA A 92 7.73 -14.16 -1.39
C ALA A 92 7.98 -14.85 -2.74
N LYS A 93 7.45 -14.30 -3.84
CA LYS A 93 7.69 -14.79 -5.20
C LYS A 93 9.16 -14.67 -5.61
N ALA A 94 9.79 -13.53 -5.35
CA ALA A 94 11.22 -13.34 -5.58
C ALA A 94 12.05 -14.35 -4.75
N LEU A 95 11.65 -14.55 -3.50
CA LEU A 95 12.00 -15.64 -2.58
C LEU A 95 12.14 -16.99 -3.27
N ALA A 96 10.98 -17.50 -3.69
CA ALA A 96 10.83 -18.81 -4.27
C ALA A 96 11.60 -18.97 -5.58
N LEU A 97 11.64 -17.93 -6.42
CA LEU A 97 12.39 -17.93 -7.67
C LEU A 97 13.91 -18.03 -7.43
N LEU A 98 14.45 -17.31 -6.45
CA LEU A 98 15.87 -17.40 -6.10
C LEU A 98 16.26 -18.77 -5.55
N ALA A 99 15.34 -19.49 -4.92
CA ALA A 99 15.62 -20.81 -4.33
C ALA A 99 15.72 -21.94 -5.37
N ILE A 100 15.23 -21.72 -6.60
CA ILE A 100 15.20 -22.73 -7.68
C ILE A 100 16.20 -22.46 -8.80
N VAL A 101 17.08 -21.47 -8.63
CA VAL A 101 18.20 -21.13 -9.53
C VAL A 101 19.51 -21.46 -8.82
#